data_AF-A0A496B9I8-F1
#
_entry.id   AF-A0A496B9I8-F1
#
_cell.length_a   1.000
_cell.length_b   1.000
_cell.length_c   1.000
_cell.angle_alpha   90.00
_cell.angle_beta   90.00
_cell.angle_gamma   90.00
#
_symmetry.space_group_name_H-M   'P 1'
#
loop_
_entity.id
_entity.type
_entity.pdbx_description
1 polymer ?
#
loop_
_entity_poly.entity_id
_entity_poly.type
_entity_poly.pdbx_seq_one_letter_code
_entity_poly.pdbx_strand_id
1 'polypeptide(L)'
;METIKEADFPLSQRDMDAYWDLVRWTLSEIFGEFPEEADDYQQFVNEGSVYDKIACYHTNPFNLAADIAGVPPSETTDAQYKRFWAKNITVFPAHNR
;
A
#
# COMPACT_ATOMS: atom_id res chain seq x y z
N MET A 1 20.17 -3.05 20.94
CA MET A 1 19.26 -2.99 19.79
C MET A 1 18.63 -4.37 19.67
N GLU A 2 17.35 -4.49 19.98
CA GLU A 2 16.61 -5.73 19.75
C GLU A 2 16.50 -5.97 18.24
N THR A 3 16.97 -7.13 17.80
CA THR A 3 16.86 -7.55 16.40
C THR A 3 15.45 -8.12 16.24
N ILE A 4 14.54 -7.35 15.67
CA ILE A 4 13.22 -7.86 15.29
C ILE A 4 13.46 -8.97 14.28
N LYS A 5 13.06 -10.20 14.60
CA LYS A 5 13.20 -11.33 13.68
C LYS A 5 12.06 -11.25 12.66
N GLU A 6 12.29 -11.72 11.44
CA GLU A 6 11.22 -11.82 10.43
C GLU A 6 10.00 -12.62 10.92
N ALA A 7 10.22 -13.57 11.83
CA ALA A 7 9.15 -14.35 12.47
C ALA A 7 8.21 -13.52 13.36
N ASP A 8 8.62 -12.32 13.76
CA ASP A 8 7.82 -11.40 14.59
C ASP A 8 7.08 -10.35 13.74
N PHE A 9 7.11 -10.48 12.40
CA PHE A 9 6.42 -9.56 11.51
C PHE A 9 4.89 -9.68 11.72
N PRO A 10 4.18 -8.57 12.02
CA PRO A 10 2.83 -8.65 12.55
C PRO A 10 1.74 -8.93 11.51
N LEU A 11 2.07 -9.00 10.21
CA LEU A 11 1.11 -9.18 9.12
C LEU A 11 1.23 -10.55 8.47
N SER A 12 0.09 -11.12 8.10
CA SER A 12 0.07 -12.33 7.28
C SER A 12 0.43 -12.03 5.83
N GLN A 13 0.90 -13.04 5.08
CA GLN A 13 1.15 -12.89 3.64
C GLN A 13 -0.09 -12.39 2.89
N ARG A 14 -1.28 -12.87 3.28
CA ARG A 14 -2.55 -12.44 2.69
C ARG A 14 -2.80 -10.94 2.87
N ASP A 15 -2.50 -10.40 4.05
CA ASP A 15 -2.70 -8.96 4.32
C ASP A 15 -1.68 -8.12 3.55
N MET A 16 -0.44 -8.62 3.44
CA MET A 16 0.59 -8.00 2.62
C MET A 16 0.21 -7.98 1.14
N ASP A 17 -0.35 -9.08 0.61
CA ASP A 17 -0.79 -9.15 -0.78
C ASP A 17 -1.96 -8.17 -1.03
N ALA A 18 -2.94 -8.15 -0.12
CA ALA A 18 -4.08 -7.22 -0.20
C ALA A 18 -3.65 -5.75 -0.13
N TYR A 19 -2.61 -5.45 0.66
CA TYR A 19 -1.99 -4.13 0.74
C TYR A 19 -1.44 -3.71 -0.63
N TRP A 20 -0.64 -4.57 -1.28
CA TRP A 20 -0.02 -4.25 -2.56
C TRP A 20 -1.03 -4.20 -3.71
N ASP A 21 -2.05 -5.06 -3.71
CA ASP A 21 -3.14 -4.99 -4.69
C ASP A 21 -3.84 -3.64 -4.64
N LEU A 22 -4.02 -3.11 -3.44
CA LEU A 22 -4.61 -1.79 -3.25
C LEU A 22 -3.68 -0.66 -3.70
N VAL A 23 -2.37 -0.77 -3.45
CA VAL A 23 -1.38 0.20 -3.96
C VAL A 23 -1.41 0.23 -5.49
N ARG A 24 -1.27 -0.93 -6.15
CA ARG A 24 -1.33 -1.07 -7.62
C ARG A 24 -2.61 -0.47 -8.21
N TRP A 25 -3.75 -0.83 -7.61
CA TRP A 25 -5.04 -0.32 -8.04
C TRP A 25 -5.10 1.21 -7.92
N THR A 26 -4.67 1.75 -6.78
CA THR A 26 -4.68 3.20 -6.55
C THR A 26 -3.78 3.93 -7.53
N LEU A 27 -2.59 3.37 -7.77
CA LEU A 27 -1.62 3.90 -8.71
C LEU A 27 -2.22 4.00 -10.12
N SER A 28 -2.86 2.93 -10.58
CA SER A 28 -3.47 2.89 -11.92
C SER A 28 -4.74 3.71 -12.05
N GLU A 29 -5.67 3.61 -11.09
CA GLU A 29 -7.03 4.15 -11.25
C GLU A 29 -7.20 5.57 -10.71
N ILE A 30 -6.37 5.98 -9.74
CA ILE A 30 -6.43 7.32 -9.14
C ILE A 30 -5.33 8.22 -9.68
N PHE A 31 -4.10 7.71 -9.73
CA PHE A 31 -2.95 8.50 -10.20
C PHE A 31 -2.69 8.35 -11.71
N GLY A 32 -3.27 7.34 -12.36
CA GLY A 32 -3.12 7.14 -13.80
C GLY A 32 -1.75 6.59 -14.22
N GLU A 33 -1.03 6.00 -13.28
CA GLU A 33 0.34 5.49 -13.45
C GLU A 33 0.37 3.97 -13.67
N PHE A 34 1.55 3.46 -14.03
CA PHE A 34 1.74 2.04 -14.32
C PHE A 34 1.79 1.21 -13.04
N PRO A 35 0.95 0.17 -12.89
CA PRO A 35 0.95 -0.67 -11.68
C PRO A 35 2.27 -1.43 -11.48
N GLU A 36 3.07 -1.63 -12.54
CA GLU A 36 4.37 -2.29 -12.44
C GLU A 36 5.37 -1.52 -11.55
N GLU A 37 5.25 -0.20 -11.41
CA GLU A 37 6.12 0.58 -10.50
C GLU A 37 5.92 0.18 -9.03
N ALA A 38 4.71 -0.27 -8.68
CA ALA A 38 4.45 -0.83 -7.37
C ALA A 38 5.08 -2.22 -7.18
N ASP A 39 5.26 -3.00 -8.25
CA ASP A 39 5.94 -4.31 -8.19
C ASP A 39 7.44 -4.14 -7.92
N ASP A 40 8.08 -3.21 -8.63
CA ASP A 40 9.48 -2.86 -8.42
C ASP A 40 9.72 -2.36 -6.99
N TYR A 41 8.83 -1.49 -6.49
CA TYR A 41 8.92 -0.99 -5.12
C TYR A 41 8.62 -2.07 -4.08
N GLN A 42 7.67 -2.98 -4.33
CA GLN A 42 7.42 -4.14 -3.47
C GLN A 42 8.65 -5.04 -3.39
N GLN A 43 9.32 -5.31 -4.51
CA GLN A 43 10.56 -6.11 -4.51
C GLN A 43 11.64 -5.45 -3.65
N PHE A 44 11.83 -4.13 -3.81
CA PHE A 44 12.78 -3.38 -2.99
C PHE A 44 12.47 -3.50 -1.49
N VAL A 45 11.20 -3.38 -1.08
CA VAL A 45 10.78 -3.54 0.32
C VAL A 45 11.01 -4.98 0.82
N ASN A 46 10.76 -5.98 -0.02
CA ASN A 46 10.94 -7.39 0.33
C ASN A 46 12.42 -7.77 0.55
N GLU A 47 13.32 -7.16 -0.22
CA GLU A 47 14.78 -7.31 -0.08
C GLU A 47 15.37 -6.45 1.05
N GLY A 48 14.62 -5.45 1.51
CA GLY A 48 14.98 -4.55 2.59
C GLY A 48 14.96 -5.19 3.98
N SER A 49 15.29 -4.38 5.00
CA SER A 49 15.27 -4.83 6.38
C SER A 49 13.85 -5.03 6.90
N VAL A 50 13.69 -5.78 8.00
CA VAL A 50 12.40 -5.89 8.70
C VAL A 50 11.85 -4.52 9.09
N TYR A 51 12.73 -3.56 9.42
CA TYR A 51 12.31 -2.20 9.73
C TYR A 51 11.72 -1.48 8.52
N ASP A 52 12.32 -1.64 7.33
CA ASP A 52 11.80 -1.05 6.08
C ASP A 52 10.45 -1.65 5.71
N LYS A 53 10.29 -2.97 5.89
CA LYS A 53 9.00 -3.65 5.74
C LYS A 53 7.97 -3.05 6.70
N ILE A 54 8.26 -2.97 8.00
CA ILE A 54 7.33 -2.42 9.01
C ILE A 54 6.95 -0.97 8.64
N ALA A 55 7.93 -0.13 8.29
CA ALA A 55 7.68 1.25 7.90
C ALA A 55 6.78 1.37 6.66
N CYS A 56 7.01 0.54 5.65
CA CYS A 56 6.18 0.47 4.45
C CYS A 56 4.73 0.10 4.79
N TYR A 57 4.51 -1.03 5.47
CA TYR A 57 3.16 -1.53 5.74
C TYR A 57 2.39 -0.69 6.79
N HIS A 58 3.06 0.17 7.55
CA HIS A 58 2.41 1.19 8.39
C HIS A 58 1.96 2.43 7.60
N THR A 59 2.46 2.62 6.38
CA THR A 59 2.07 3.72 5.50
C THR A 59 0.71 3.42 4.86
N ASN A 60 -0.17 4.43 4.80
CA ASN A 60 -1.45 4.28 4.11
C ASN A 60 -1.19 3.93 2.62
N PRO A 61 -1.81 2.86 2.07
CA PRO A 61 -1.68 2.46 0.66
C PRO A 61 -1.89 3.60 -0.34
N PHE A 62 -2.80 4.55 -0.04
CA PHE A 62 -3.03 5.73 -0.86
C PHE A 62 -1.83 6.67 -0.90
N ASN A 63 -1.23 6.93 0.26
CA ASN A 63 -0.05 7.79 0.35
C ASN A 63 1.16 7.11 -0.30
N LEU A 64 1.31 5.80 -0.12
CA LEU A 64 2.40 5.06 -0.77
C LEU A 64 2.25 5.09 -2.30
N ALA A 65 1.04 4.88 -2.83
CA ALA A 65 0.79 5.01 -4.27
C ALA A 65 1.09 6.43 -4.79
N ALA A 66 0.77 7.47 -4.00
CA ALA A 66 1.08 8.85 -4.33
C ALA A 66 2.60 9.11 -4.36
N ASP A 67 3.34 8.55 -3.40
CA ASP A 67 4.80 8.63 -3.34
C ASP A 67 5.45 7.91 -4.52
N ILE A 68 4.96 6.71 -4.89
CA ILE A 68 5.42 5.96 -6.06
C ILE A 68 5.16 6.77 -7.34
N ALA A 69 3.94 7.32 -7.50
CA ALA A 69 3.58 8.17 -8.64
C ALA A 69 4.39 9.48 -8.71
N GLY A 70 5.08 9.88 -7.63
CA GLY A 70 5.70 11.19 -7.52
C GLY A 70 4.69 12.35 -7.53
N VAL A 71 3.41 12.06 -7.25
CA VAL A 71 2.32 13.04 -7.27
C VAL A 71 1.81 13.24 -5.85
N PRO A 72 1.91 14.45 -5.27
CA PRO A 72 1.40 14.68 -3.93
C PRO A 72 -0.13 14.50 -3.89
N PRO A 73 -0.67 13.84 -2.84
CA PRO A 73 -2.11 13.70 -2.67
C PRO A 73 -2.83 15.05 -2.68
N SER A 74 -3.91 15.14 -3.44
CA SER A 74 -4.83 16.29 -3.45
C SER A 74 -6.19 15.92 -2.83
N GLU A 75 -6.98 16.94 -2.48
CA GLU A 75 -8.37 16.73 -2.06
C GLU A 75 -9.22 15.99 -3.12
N THR A 76 -8.87 16.15 -4.40
CA THR A 76 -9.59 15.50 -5.50
C THR A 76 -9.29 14.01 -5.55
N THR A 77 -8.01 13.64 -5.50
CA THR A 77 -7.55 12.24 -5.50
C THR A 77 -7.99 11.51 -4.22
N ASP A 78 -7.97 12.19 -3.06
CA ASP A 78 -8.50 11.66 -1.81
C ASP A 78 -10.02 11.40 -1.89
N ALA A 79 -10.78 12.34 -2.48
CA ALA A 79 -12.20 12.14 -2.70
C ALA A 79 -12.51 11.00 -3.69
N GLN A 80 -11.72 10.83 -4.75
CA GLN A 80 -11.85 9.70 -5.69
C GLN A 80 -11.57 8.38 -5.00
N TYR A 81 -10.48 8.30 -4.24
CA TYR A 81 -10.11 7.13 -3.43
C TYR A 81 -11.24 6.77 -2.44
N LYS A 82 -11.72 7.72 -1.65
CA LYS A 82 -12.82 7.50 -0.68
C LYS A 82 -14.13 7.06 -1.35
N ARG A 83 -14.48 7.66 -2.49
CA ARG A 83 -15.69 7.28 -3.25
C ARG A 83 -15.60 5.85 -3.78
N PHE A 84 -14.42 5.41 -4.20
CA PHE A 84 -14.20 4.04 -4.62
C PHE A 84 -14.39 3.07 -3.44
N TRP A 85 -13.78 3.38 -2.29
CA TRP A 85 -13.93 2.57 -1.08
C TRP A 85 -15.37 2.43 -0.62
N ALA A 86 -16.12 3.53 -0.61
CA ALA A 86 -17.54 3.51 -0.26
C ALA A 86 -18.37 2.59 -1.17
N LYS A 87 -17.96 2.37 -2.43
CA LYS A 87 -18.63 1.50 -3.40
C LYS A 87 -18.16 0.05 -3.37
N ASN A 88 -16.91 -0.20 -2.92
CA ASN A 88 -16.25 -1.50 -3.02
C ASN A 88 -15.90 -2.13 -1.66
N ILE A 89 -16.48 -1.63 -0.57
CA ILE A 89 -16.34 -2.15 0.81
C ILE A 89 -16.63 -3.66 0.93
N THR A 90 -17.34 -4.26 -0.04
CA THR A 90 -17.61 -5.70 -0.11
C THR A 90 -16.48 -6.54 -0.70
N VAL A 91 -15.54 -5.93 -1.44
CA VAL A 91 -14.44 -6.61 -2.15
C VAL A 91 -13.17 -6.65 -1.30
N PHE A 92 -12.91 -5.58 -0.55
CA PHE A 92 -11.79 -5.47 0.38
C PHE A 92 -12.38 -5.31 1.79
N PRO A 93 -12.51 -6.39 2.58
CA PRO A 93 -13.03 -6.28 3.93
C PRO A 93 -12.16 -5.28 4.69
N ALA A 94 -12.77 -4.27 5.30
CA ALA A 94 -12.08 -3.21 6.03
C ALA A 94 -11.12 -3.81 7.08
N HIS A 95 -9.83 -3.91 6.77
CA HIS A 95 -8.79 -4.38 7.69
C HIS A 95 -8.24 -3.27 8.59
N ASN A 96 -8.90 -2.12 8.66
CA ASN A 96 -8.58 -1.08 9.64
C ASN A 96 -9.86 -0.40 10.13
N ARG A 97 -10.36 -0.87 11.28
CA ARG A 97 -11.15 -0.10 12.22
C ARG A 97 -10.40 -0.06 13.54
#